data_AF-A0A2R4ZQM3-F1
#
_entry.id   AF-A0A2R4ZQM3-F1
#
_cell.length_a   1.000
_cell.length_b   1.000
_cell.length_c   1.000
_cell.angle_alpha   90.00
_cell.angle_beta   90.00
_cell.angle_gamma   90.00
#
_symmetry.space_group_name_H-M   'P 1'
#
loop_
_entity.id
_entity.type
_entity.pdbx_description
1 polymer ?
#
loop_
_entity_poly.entity_id
_entity_poly.type
_entity_poly.pdbx_seq_one_letter_code
_entity_poly.pdbx_strand_id
1 'polypeptide(L)'
;MWIDAIISVLLAIVQIAVGVGLALFSITLALNILNRLTKGLNELEELRKGNTAVGIYIAGILIAVANVIGQGAAGIARAFLGGAGWLEALIGGFVQLFIGLPLAIFAITLAQNAIYSFIVRRLAGKVEAPSIVQELSRGNVALAAMLFGAFFATSTVISQSIGFISQPIVGALGVINK
;
A
#
# COMPACT_ATOMS: atom_id res chain seq x y z
N MET A 1 23.13 33.42 2.39
CA MET A 1 21.99 33.63 3.31
C MET A 1 20.64 33.74 2.58
N TRP A 2 20.41 34.72 1.70
CA TRP A 2 19.14 34.82 0.95
C TRP A 2 19.05 33.86 -0.26
N ILE A 3 20.17 33.63 -0.96
CA ILE A 3 20.23 32.70 -2.11
C ILE A 3 19.94 31.27 -1.67
N ASP A 4 20.51 30.84 -0.54
CA ASP A 4 20.29 29.50 0.02
C ASP A 4 18.82 29.28 0.42
N ALA A 5 18.17 30.33 0.93
CA ALA A 5 16.74 30.32 1.25
C ALA A 5 15.85 30.20 -0.01
N ILE A 6 16.22 30.87 -1.09
CA ILE A 6 15.49 30.77 -2.37
C ILE A 6 15.66 29.37 -2.98
N ILE A 7 16.89 28.84 -2.95
CA ILE A 7 17.18 27.49 -3.46
C ILE A 7 16.43 26.42 -2.65
N SER A 8 16.40 26.52 -1.32
CA SER A 8 15.69 25.54 -0.49
C SER A 8 14.17 25.57 -0.72
N VAL A 9 13.58 26.75 -0.90
CA VAL A 9 12.16 26.89 -1.25
C VAL A 9 11.85 26.29 -2.62
N LEU A 10 12.68 26.55 -3.63
CA LEU A 10 12.52 25.95 -4.96
C LEU A 10 12.62 24.42 -4.92
N LEU A 11 13.57 23.88 -4.17
CA LEU A 11 13.71 22.43 -3.99
C LEU A 11 12.50 21.83 -3.27
N ALA A 12 11.96 22.50 -2.25
CA ALA A 12 10.74 22.06 -1.57
C ALA A 12 9.52 22.02 -2.52
N ILE A 13 9.38 22.99 -3.42
CA ILE A 13 8.31 23.00 -4.42
C ILE A 13 8.45 21.82 -5.39
N VAL A 14 9.67 21.56 -5.89
CA VAL A 14 9.94 20.41 -6.76
C VAL A 14 9.65 19.09 -6.03
N GLN A 15 10.04 18.98 -4.76
CA GLN A 15 9.76 17.81 -3.94
C GLN A 15 8.26 17.57 -3.76
N ILE A 16 7.48 18.63 -3.52
CA ILE A 16 6.01 18.53 -3.44
C ILE A 16 5.45 18.03 -4.77
N ALA A 17 5.90 18.58 -5.90
CA ALA A 17 5.47 18.14 -7.22
C ALA A 17 5.79 16.65 -7.47
N VAL A 18 6.99 16.19 -7.10
CA VAL A 18 7.38 14.77 -7.20
C VAL A 18 6.56 13.89 -6.27
N GLY A 19 6.32 14.31 -5.02
CA GLY A 19 5.51 13.59 -4.05
C GLY A 19 4.06 13.43 -4.51
N VAL A 20 3.46 14.50 -5.05
CA VAL A 20 2.12 14.46 -5.64
C VAL A 20 2.10 13.54 -6.88
N GLY A 21 3.12 13.63 -7.74
CA GLY A 21 3.23 12.75 -8.91
C GLY A 21 3.28 11.26 -8.52
N LEU A 22 4.08 10.92 -7.50
CA LEU A 22 4.16 9.57 -6.96
C LEU A 22 2.83 9.13 -6.32
N ALA A 23 2.11 10.02 -5.63
CA ALA A 23 0.79 9.71 -5.08
C ALA A 23 -0.24 9.42 -6.18
N LEU A 24 -0.26 10.20 -7.26
CA LEU A 24 -1.14 9.94 -8.42
C LEU A 24 -0.80 8.62 -9.12
N PHE A 25 0.49 8.32 -9.28
CA PHE A 25 0.96 7.03 -9.78
C PHE A 25 0.51 5.87 -8.88
N SER A 26 0.59 6.07 -7.57
CA SER A 26 0.17 5.09 -6.55
C SER A 26 -1.30 4.73 -6.65
N ILE A 27 -2.17 5.73 -6.81
CA ILE A 27 -3.61 5.52 -6.98
C ILE A 27 -3.88 4.71 -8.23
N THR A 28 -3.25 5.07 -9.35
CA THR A 28 -3.40 4.35 -10.62
C THR A 28 -2.98 2.89 -10.48
N LEU A 29 -1.87 2.65 -9.78
CA LEU A 29 -1.38 1.31 -9.52
C LEU A 29 -2.33 0.51 -8.61
N ALA A 30 -2.86 1.13 -7.53
CA ALA A 30 -3.82 0.50 -6.63
C ALA A 30 -5.11 0.09 -7.37
N LEU A 31 -5.59 0.93 -8.28
CA LEU A 31 -6.74 0.62 -9.15
C LEU A 31 -6.44 -0.54 -10.11
N ASN A 32 -5.23 -0.60 -10.66
CA ASN A 32 -4.81 -1.71 -11.52
C ASN A 32 -4.69 -3.03 -10.74
N ILE A 33 -4.23 -2.96 -9.48
CA ILE A 33 -4.17 -4.09 -8.56
C ILE A 33 -5.58 -4.57 -8.23
N LEU A 34 -6.50 -3.65 -7.92
CA LEU A 34 -7.91 -3.96 -7.68
C LEU A 34 -8.50 -4.77 -8.84
N ASN A 35 -8.38 -4.27 -10.07
CA ASN A 35 -8.85 -4.95 -11.29
C ASN A 35 -8.29 -6.36 -11.47
N ARG A 36 -7.06 -6.64 -11.00
CA ARG A 36 -6.48 -7.99 -11.07
C ARG A 36 -6.96 -8.91 -9.96
N LEU A 37 -7.22 -8.38 -8.77
CA LEU A 37 -7.55 -9.15 -7.57
C LEU A 37 -9.02 -9.57 -7.51
N THR A 38 -9.91 -8.79 -8.11
CA THR A 38 -11.34 -9.05 -8.10
C THR A 38 -11.89 -9.34 -9.49
N LYS A 39 -11.14 -10.13 -10.28
CA LYS A 39 -11.66 -10.72 -11.51
C LYS A 39 -12.94 -11.53 -11.21
N GLY A 40 -14.10 -10.92 -11.42
CA GLY A 40 -15.42 -11.53 -11.20
C GLY A 40 -16.38 -10.73 -10.32
N LEU A 41 -15.93 -9.70 -9.61
CA LEU A 41 -16.81 -8.70 -9.00
C LEU A 41 -16.79 -7.46 -9.90
N ASN A 42 -17.94 -6.88 -10.19
CA ASN A 42 -18.02 -5.64 -10.96
C ASN A 42 -18.01 -4.48 -9.94
N GLU A 43 -16.84 -4.15 -9.36
CA GLU A 43 -16.72 -3.20 -8.23
C GLU A 43 -17.38 -1.87 -8.52
N LEU A 44 -17.12 -1.33 -9.71
CA LEU A 44 -17.64 -0.05 -10.14
C LEU A 44 -19.16 -0.09 -10.26
N GLU A 45 -19.70 -1.22 -10.69
CA GLU A 45 -21.15 -1.40 -10.78
C GLU A 45 -21.78 -1.51 -9.39
N GLU A 46 -21.17 -2.27 -8.48
CA GLU A 46 -21.60 -2.40 -7.08
C GLU A 46 -21.48 -1.08 -6.31
N LEU A 47 -20.39 -0.32 -6.53
CA LEU A 47 -20.25 1.04 -6.03
C LEU A 47 -21.35 1.96 -6.57
N ARG A 48 -21.65 1.87 -7.87
CA ARG A 48 -22.75 2.64 -8.50
C ARG A 48 -24.12 2.25 -7.93
N LYS A 49 -24.30 1.00 -7.53
CA LYS A 49 -25.50 0.50 -6.83
C LYS A 49 -25.56 0.95 -5.36
N GLY A 50 -24.50 1.58 -4.82
CA GLY A 50 -24.44 2.02 -3.43
C GLY A 50 -24.03 0.93 -2.45
N ASN A 51 -23.39 -0.14 -2.92
CA ASN A 51 -22.93 -1.22 -2.05
C ASN A 51 -21.79 -0.74 -1.13
N THR A 52 -22.16 -0.51 0.13
CA THR A 52 -21.23 0.00 1.15
C THR A 52 -20.13 -1.01 1.49
N ALA A 53 -20.42 -2.32 1.42
CA ALA A 53 -19.43 -3.35 1.69
C ALA A 53 -18.30 -3.33 0.65
N VAL A 54 -18.66 -3.23 -0.63
CA VAL A 54 -17.69 -3.09 -1.72
C VAL A 54 -16.88 -1.79 -1.57
N GLY A 55 -17.54 -0.70 -1.17
CA GLY A 55 -16.85 0.56 -0.86
C GLY A 55 -15.79 0.43 0.24
N ILE A 56 -16.13 -0.19 1.37
CA ILE A 56 -15.19 -0.42 2.48
C ILE A 56 -14.04 -1.32 2.05
N TYR A 57 -14.32 -2.37 1.29
CA TYR A 57 -13.31 -3.28 0.79
C TYR A 57 -12.29 -2.57 -0.12
N ILE A 58 -12.78 -1.75 -1.07
CA ILE A 58 -11.91 -0.95 -1.94
C ILE A 58 -11.11 0.07 -1.13
N ALA A 59 -11.74 0.74 -0.16
CA ALA A 59 -11.04 1.66 0.72
C ALA A 59 -9.89 0.97 1.48
N GLY A 60 -10.08 -0.27 1.92
CA GLY A 60 -9.05 -1.05 2.62
C GLY A 60 -7.86 -1.36 1.74
N ILE A 61 -8.10 -1.71 0.47
CA ILE A 61 -7.04 -1.94 -0.51
C ILE A 61 -6.28 -0.64 -0.81
N LEU A 62 -7.00 0.46 -1.04
CA LEU A 62 -6.39 1.76 -1.33
C LEU A 62 -5.50 2.21 -0.17
N ILE A 63 -5.96 2.09 1.07
CA ILE A 63 -5.16 2.44 2.26
C ILE A 63 -3.94 1.52 2.38
N ALA A 64 -4.11 0.21 2.17
CA ALA A 64 -3.00 -0.73 2.24
C ALA A 64 -1.90 -0.40 1.22
N VAL A 65 -2.27 -0.11 -0.02
CA VAL A 65 -1.32 0.27 -1.07
C VAL A 65 -0.71 1.64 -0.80
N ALA A 66 -1.52 2.61 -0.37
CA ALA A 66 -1.06 3.96 -0.03
C ALA A 66 -0.05 3.95 1.13
N ASN A 67 -0.24 3.12 2.15
CA ASN A 67 0.71 2.96 3.25
C ASN A 67 2.08 2.48 2.77
N VAL A 68 2.09 1.47 1.89
CA VAL A 68 3.32 0.87 1.37
C VAL A 68 4.06 1.86 0.48
N ILE A 69 3.36 2.58 -0.39
CA ILE A 69 3.98 3.53 -1.31
C ILE A 69 4.34 4.83 -0.61
N GLY A 70 3.53 5.30 0.33
CA GLY A 70 3.78 6.52 1.09
C GLY A 70 5.15 6.50 1.76
N GLN A 71 5.56 5.36 2.30
CA GLN A 71 6.91 5.19 2.85
C GLN A 71 8.01 5.24 1.78
N GLY A 72 7.78 4.65 0.59
CA GLY A 72 8.75 4.67 -0.51
C GLY A 72 8.92 6.06 -1.10
N ALA A 73 7.81 6.74 -1.35
CA ALA A 73 7.77 8.12 -1.80
C ALA A 73 8.41 9.07 -0.78
N ALA A 74 8.17 8.86 0.53
CA ALA A 74 8.84 9.63 1.58
C ALA A 74 10.36 9.42 1.61
N GLY A 75 10.83 8.18 1.39
CA GLY A 75 12.27 7.89 1.24
C GLY A 75 12.89 8.66 0.07
N ILE A 76 12.27 8.60 -1.10
CA ILE A 76 12.69 9.35 -2.29
C ILE A 76 12.67 10.86 -2.02
N ALA A 77 11.61 11.38 -1.39
CA ALA A 77 11.48 12.80 -1.08
C ALA A 77 12.58 13.30 -0.13
N ARG A 78 12.99 12.49 0.86
CA ARG A 78 14.12 12.82 1.76
C ARG A 78 15.46 12.88 1.01
N ALA A 79 15.63 12.11 -0.06
CA ALA A 79 16.83 12.19 -0.89
C ALA A 79 16.99 13.58 -1.54
N PHE A 80 15.89 14.18 -1.99
CA PHE A 80 15.91 15.50 -2.62
C PHE A 80 16.18 16.66 -1.63
N LEU A 81 15.99 16.45 -0.32
CA LEU A 81 16.29 17.45 0.71
C LEU A 81 17.79 17.62 1.01
N GLY A 82 18.67 16.83 0.39
CA GLY A 82 20.12 17.13 0.31
C GLY A 82 20.91 17.01 1.60
N GLY A 83 20.43 16.25 2.60
CA GLY A 83 21.19 15.93 3.81
C GLY A 83 22.29 14.87 3.59
N ALA A 84 23.22 14.73 4.55
CA ALA A 84 24.11 13.57 4.61
C ALA A 84 23.25 12.29 4.63
N GLY A 85 23.40 11.44 3.61
CA GLY A 85 22.54 10.25 3.40
C GLY A 85 21.49 10.37 2.28
N TRP A 86 21.57 11.35 1.36
CA TRP A 86 20.62 11.45 0.24
C TRP A 86 20.57 10.21 -0.66
N LEU A 87 21.71 9.57 -0.93
CA LEU A 87 21.80 8.30 -1.67
C LEU A 87 21.12 7.16 -0.91
N GLU A 88 21.25 7.13 0.41
CA GLU A 88 20.63 6.13 1.28
C GLU A 88 19.11 6.22 1.24
N ALA A 89 18.60 7.45 1.36
CA ALA A 89 17.18 7.73 1.29
C ALA A 89 16.61 7.36 -0.09
N LEU A 90 17.36 7.60 -1.17
CA LEU A 90 16.97 7.25 -2.52
C LEU A 90 16.94 5.73 -2.73
N ILE A 91 18.00 5.02 -2.34
CA ILE A 91 18.09 3.56 -2.44
C ILE A 91 17.01 2.90 -1.58
N GLY A 92 16.83 3.34 -0.33
CA GLY A 92 15.77 2.85 0.55
C GLY A 92 14.38 3.10 -0.03
N GLY A 93 14.16 4.28 -0.63
CA GLY A 93 12.93 4.62 -1.34
C GLY A 93 12.66 3.71 -2.54
N PHE A 94 13.68 3.40 -3.35
CA PHE A 94 13.56 2.47 -4.47
C PHE A 94 13.36 1.02 -4.03
N VAL A 95 14.13 0.54 -3.05
CA VAL A 95 13.96 -0.80 -2.45
C VAL A 95 12.52 -0.96 -1.95
N GLN A 96 12.00 0.05 -1.24
CA GLN A 96 10.61 0.08 -0.79
C GLN A 96 9.62 0.00 -1.95
N LEU A 97 9.85 0.71 -3.05
CA LEU A 97 8.93 0.76 -4.18
C LEU A 97 8.97 -0.56 -4.98
N PHE A 98 10.15 -1.08 -5.30
CA PHE A 98 10.32 -2.29 -6.11
C PHE A 98 10.04 -3.59 -5.37
N ILE A 99 10.36 -3.65 -4.07
CA ILE A 99 10.10 -4.84 -3.23
C ILE A 99 8.73 -4.73 -2.57
N GLY A 100 8.39 -3.54 -2.06
CA GLY A 100 7.17 -3.35 -1.27
C GLY A 100 5.90 -3.47 -2.07
N LEU A 101 5.87 -3.00 -3.32
CA LEU A 101 4.68 -3.12 -4.17
C LEU A 101 4.31 -4.60 -4.44
N PRO A 102 5.22 -5.47 -4.93
CA PRO A 102 4.93 -6.90 -5.06
C PRO A 102 4.53 -7.56 -3.73
N LEU A 103 5.21 -7.23 -2.63
CA LEU A 103 4.90 -7.78 -1.30
C LEU A 103 3.52 -7.35 -0.81
N ALA A 104 3.12 -6.11 -1.05
CA ALA A 104 1.79 -5.63 -0.72
C ALA A 104 0.71 -6.42 -1.45
N ILE A 105 0.90 -6.66 -2.76
CA ILE A 105 -0.01 -7.48 -3.56
C ILE A 105 -0.10 -8.89 -2.98
N PHE A 106 1.06 -9.50 -2.71
CA PHE A 106 1.12 -10.84 -2.12
C PHE A 106 0.45 -10.90 -0.75
N ALA A 107 0.58 -9.88 0.08
CA ALA A 107 -0.04 -9.88 1.40
C ALA A 107 -1.54 -9.59 1.37
N ILE A 108 -2.02 -8.81 0.42
CA ILE A 108 -3.46 -8.60 0.22
C ILE A 108 -4.11 -9.95 -0.15
N THR A 109 -3.52 -10.71 -1.08
CA THR A 109 -4.02 -12.04 -1.42
C THR A 109 -3.95 -13.01 -0.24
N LEU A 110 -2.87 -12.95 0.53
CA LEU A 110 -2.70 -13.77 1.73
C LEU A 110 -3.74 -13.42 2.80
N ALA A 111 -4.02 -12.14 3.01
CA ALA A 111 -5.03 -11.66 3.93
C ALA A 111 -6.44 -12.16 3.54
N GLN A 112 -6.80 -12.09 2.26
CA GLN A 112 -8.06 -12.64 1.76
C GLN A 112 -8.16 -14.14 2.05
N ASN A 113 -7.12 -14.90 1.72
CA ASN A 113 -7.09 -16.34 1.92
C ASN A 113 -7.13 -16.73 3.41
N ALA A 114 -6.45 -15.95 4.26
CA ALA A 114 -6.49 -16.12 5.71
C ALA A 114 -7.90 -15.90 6.26
N ILE A 115 -8.60 -14.83 5.85
CA ILE A 115 -9.97 -14.58 6.29
C ILE A 115 -10.92 -15.66 5.76
N TYR A 116 -10.81 -16.03 4.49
CA TYR A 116 -11.62 -17.10 3.91
C TYR A 116 -11.47 -18.40 4.72
N SER A 117 -10.22 -18.84 4.94
CA SER A 117 -9.95 -20.06 5.70
C SER A 117 -10.40 -19.95 7.16
N PHE A 118 -10.28 -18.78 7.80
CA PHE A 118 -10.75 -18.55 9.16
C PHE A 118 -12.27 -18.71 9.26
N ILE A 119 -13.01 -18.10 8.33
CA ILE A 119 -14.48 -18.17 8.28
C ILE A 119 -14.92 -19.61 8.01
N VAL A 120 -14.35 -20.25 6.98
CA VAL A 120 -14.69 -21.64 6.60
C VAL A 120 -14.40 -22.61 7.75
N ARG A 121 -13.26 -22.49 8.43
CA ARG A 121 -12.94 -23.34 9.60
C ARG A 121 -13.96 -23.17 10.73
N ARG A 122 -14.54 -21.98 10.87
CA ARG A 122 -15.50 -21.65 11.94
C ARG A 122 -16.94 -22.00 11.58
N LEU A 123 -17.25 -22.06 10.29
CA LEU A 123 -18.54 -22.45 9.73
C LEU A 123 -18.58 -23.92 9.27
N ALA A 124 -17.46 -24.65 9.35
CA ALA A 124 -17.33 -26.03 8.91
C ALA A 124 -18.41 -26.92 9.54
N GLY A 125 -19.38 -27.32 8.71
CA GLY A 125 -20.51 -28.19 9.07
C GLY A 125 -21.87 -27.51 9.26
N LYS A 126 -22.00 -26.18 9.13
CA LYS A 126 -23.28 -25.48 9.36
C LYS A 126 -23.85 -24.71 8.15
N VAL A 127 -23.03 -24.31 7.17
CA VAL A 127 -23.46 -23.56 5.97
C VAL A 127 -22.50 -23.87 4.81
N GLU A 128 -22.96 -23.77 3.55
CA GLU A 128 -22.08 -23.76 2.37
C GLU A 128 -21.02 -22.64 2.51
N ALA A 129 -19.76 -22.94 2.16
CA ALA A 129 -18.64 -22.03 2.35
C ALA A 129 -18.94 -20.68 1.66
N PRO A 130 -18.98 -19.56 2.41
CA PRO A 130 -19.33 -18.29 1.81
C PRO A 130 -18.23 -17.83 0.88
N SER A 131 -18.59 -17.59 -0.39
CA SER A 131 -17.67 -16.94 -1.30
C SER A 131 -17.58 -15.44 -0.94
N ILE A 132 -16.36 -14.95 -0.73
CA ILE A 132 -16.09 -13.56 -0.36
C ILE A 132 -16.78 -12.60 -1.34
N VAL A 133 -16.67 -12.89 -2.64
CA VAL A 133 -17.29 -12.13 -3.74
C VAL A 133 -18.80 -12.02 -3.59
N GLN A 134 -19.48 -13.14 -3.30
CA GLN A 134 -20.93 -13.15 -3.15
C GLN A 134 -21.38 -12.42 -1.87
N GLU A 135 -20.66 -12.59 -0.77
CA GLU A 135 -20.97 -11.87 0.47
C GLU A 135 -20.78 -10.35 0.31
N LEU A 136 -19.71 -9.93 -0.36
CA LEU A 136 -19.48 -8.52 -0.70
C LEU A 136 -20.59 -7.98 -1.62
N SER A 137 -20.96 -8.71 -2.67
CA SER A 137 -22.07 -8.33 -3.55
C SER A 137 -23.43 -8.29 -2.82
N ARG A 138 -23.64 -9.12 -1.80
CA ARG A 138 -24.81 -9.05 -0.91
C ARG A 138 -24.79 -7.87 0.06
N GLY A 139 -23.71 -7.10 0.09
CA GLY A 139 -23.56 -5.95 0.97
C GLY A 139 -23.13 -6.30 2.40
N ASN A 140 -22.44 -7.43 2.61
CA ASN A 140 -21.94 -7.79 3.94
C ASN A 140 -20.81 -6.85 4.39
N VAL A 141 -21.20 -5.75 5.06
CA VAL A 141 -20.28 -4.75 5.60
C VAL A 141 -19.34 -5.34 6.65
N ALA A 142 -19.77 -6.35 7.42
CA ALA A 142 -18.93 -6.96 8.44
C ALA A 142 -17.74 -7.71 7.82
N LEU A 143 -17.98 -8.49 6.75
CA LEU A 143 -16.90 -9.13 5.99
C LEU A 143 -15.96 -8.09 5.38
N ALA A 144 -16.52 -7.03 4.79
CA ALA A 144 -15.72 -5.95 4.23
C ALA A 144 -14.84 -5.25 5.28
N ALA A 145 -15.37 -4.99 6.48
CA ALA A 145 -14.63 -4.41 7.59
C ALA A 145 -13.52 -5.34 8.10
N MET A 146 -13.76 -6.66 8.14
CA MET A 146 -12.71 -7.63 8.46
C MET A 146 -11.58 -7.63 7.43
N LEU A 147 -11.93 -7.62 6.13
CA LEU A 147 -10.95 -7.54 5.04
C LEU A 147 -10.16 -6.24 5.09
N PHE A 148 -10.84 -5.11 5.32
CA PHE A 148 -10.22 -3.82 5.54
C PHE A 148 -9.19 -3.88 6.67
N GLY A 149 -9.58 -4.39 7.84
CA GLY A 149 -8.71 -4.49 9.01
C GLY A 149 -7.50 -5.36 8.73
N ALA A 150 -7.68 -6.48 8.03
CA ALA A 150 -6.57 -7.35 7.63
C ALA A 150 -5.63 -6.68 6.63
N PHE A 151 -6.15 -5.99 5.61
CA PHE A 151 -5.32 -5.25 4.65
C PHE A 151 -4.52 -4.13 5.32
N PHE A 152 -5.16 -3.41 6.25
CA PHE A 152 -4.48 -2.38 7.02
C PHE A 152 -3.36 -2.98 7.89
N ALA A 153 -3.66 -4.05 8.63
CA ALA A 153 -2.68 -4.72 9.49
C ALA A 153 -1.49 -5.27 8.69
N THR A 154 -1.76 -6.00 7.59
CA THR A 154 -0.69 -6.58 6.77
C THR A 154 0.13 -5.49 6.09
N SER A 155 -0.51 -4.45 5.53
CA SER A 155 0.21 -3.34 4.91
C SER A 155 1.14 -2.62 5.86
N THR A 156 0.74 -2.45 7.13
CA THR A 156 1.54 -1.81 8.16
C THR A 156 2.75 -2.65 8.54
N VAL A 157 2.57 -3.96 8.70
CA VAL A 157 3.67 -4.89 9.01
C VAL A 157 4.67 -4.92 7.85
N ILE A 158 4.22 -5.07 6.60
CA ILE A 158 5.08 -5.08 5.41
C ILE A 158 5.88 -3.78 5.31
N SER A 159 5.17 -2.67 5.45
CA SER A 159 5.72 -1.32 5.48
C SER A 159 6.85 -1.17 6.49
N GLN A 160 6.71 -1.75 7.68
CA GLN A 160 7.76 -1.76 8.70
C GLN A 160 8.89 -2.73 8.33
N SER A 161 8.56 -3.95 7.90
CA SER A 161 9.53 -4.99 7.53
C SER A 161 10.49 -4.54 6.43
N ILE A 162 9.99 -3.85 5.41
CA ILE A 162 10.85 -3.36 4.34
C ILE A 162 11.75 -2.23 4.84
N GLY A 163 11.28 -1.38 5.75
CA GLY A 163 12.13 -0.42 6.46
C GLY A 163 13.29 -1.10 7.19
N PHE A 164 13.03 -2.20 7.90
CA PHE A 164 14.06 -3.00 8.59
C PHE A 164 15.07 -3.62 7.63
N ILE A 165 14.64 -4.11 6.47
CA ILE A 165 15.52 -4.74 5.48
C ILE A 165 16.29 -3.69 4.66
N SER A 166 15.72 -2.50 4.48
CA SER A 166 16.36 -1.43 3.72
C SER A 166 17.63 -0.90 4.39
N GLN A 167 17.65 -0.80 5.73
CA GLN A 167 18.82 -0.27 6.46
C GLN A 167 20.12 -1.09 6.28
N PRO A 168 20.14 -2.42 6.48
CA PRO A 168 21.36 -3.21 6.26
C PRO A 168 21.78 -3.26 4.78
N ILE A 169 20.84 -3.21 3.83
CA ILE A 169 21.15 -3.14 2.38
C ILE A 169 21.84 -1.81 2.07
N VAL A 170 21.27 -0.70 2.54
CA VAL A 170 21.84 0.64 2.39
C VAL A 170 23.22 0.71 3.04
N GLY A 171 23.39 0.13 4.23
CA GLY A 171 24.66 0.08 4.93
C GLY A 171 25.74 -0.75 4.22
N ALA A 172 25.36 -1.88 3.63
CA ALA A 172 26.27 -2.76 2.89
C ALA A 172 26.79 -2.14 1.57
N LEU A 173 26.09 -1.15 1.01
CA LEU A 173 26.52 -0.41 -0.18
C LEU A 173 27.58 0.67 0.10
N GLY A 174 28.08 0.75 1.35
CA GLY A 174 29.26 1.55 1.68
C GLY A 174 28.99 3.03 1.92
N VAL A 175 27.75 3.44 2.20
CA VAL A 175 27.43 4.83 2.55
C VAL A 175 27.74 5.14 4.03
N ILE A 176 28.06 4.12 4.85
CA ILE A 176 28.42 4.24 6.27
C ILE A 176 29.87 4.74 6.50
N ASN A 177 30.68 5.00 5.47
CA ASN A 177 31.97 5.64 5.65
C ASN A 177 31.90 7.17 5.45
N LYS A 178 31.30 7.85 6.44
CA LYS A 178 31.83 9.06 7.11
C LYS A 178 30.91 9.55 8.22
#